data_AF-A0A1H8XBF1-F1
#
_entry.id   AF-A0A1H8XBF1-F1
#
_cell.length_a   1.000
_cell.length_b   1.000
_cell.length_c   1.000
_cell.angle_alpha   90.00
_cell.angle_beta   90.00
_cell.angle_gamma   90.00
#
_symmetry.space_group_name_H-M   'P 1'
#
loop_
_entity.id
_entity.type
_entity.pdbx_description
1 polymer ?
#
loop_
_entity_poly.entity_id
_entity_poly.type
_entity_poly.pdbx_seq_one_letter_code
_entity_poly.pdbx_strand_id
1 'polypeptide(L)'
;MLHRNSTLSNPMGPALDYAKEFESLDLTAGIKDLHALMTDSQEWWPADFGHYGGLMIRMAWHSARRRSWRGVWRSAGGSGRRLRGGA
;
A
#
# COMPACT_ATOMS: atom_id res chain seq x y z
N MET A 1 -15.90 0.11 17.90
CA MET A 1 -16.13 0.22 16.44
C MET A 1 -16.34 -1.17 15.87
N LEU A 2 -17.60 -1.62 15.72
CA LEU A 2 -17.95 -2.99 15.28
C LEU A 2 -18.59 -3.04 13.87
N HIS A 3 -18.92 -1.89 13.30
CA HIS A 3 -19.60 -1.75 12.00
C HIS A 3 -18.67 -1.19 10.90
N ARG A 4 -17.36 -1.46 11.01
CA ARG A 4 -16.37 -1.03 10.00
C ARG A 4 -16.55 -1.91 8.76
N ASN A 5 -16.70 -1.28 7.59
CA ASN A 5 -16.85 -1.95 6.29
C ASN A 5 -18.11 -2.84 6.20
N SER A 6 -19.29 -2.28 6.53
CA SER A 6 -20.55 -3.00 6.34
C SER A 6 -20.80 -3.28 4.85
N THR A 7 -21.57 -4.33 4.57
CA THR A 7 -21.94 -4.73 3.20
C THR A 7 -22.72 -3.66 2.44
N LEU A 8 -23.42 -2.77 3.15
CA LEU A 8 -24.10 -1.60 2.58
C LEU A 8 -23.12 -0.54 2.03
N SER A 9 -21.88 -0.51 2.53
CA SER A 9 -20.85 0.42 2.07
C SER A 9 -19.95 -0.15 0.97
N ASN A 10 -20.15 -1.43 0.58
CA ASN A 10 -19.37 -2.06 -0.48
C ASN A 10 -20.13 -2.00 -1.81
N PRO A 11 -19.68 -1.21 -2.80
CA PRO A 11 -20.32 -1.18 -4.12
C PRO A 11 -20.02 -2.44 -4.94
N MET A 12 -19.02 -3.24 -4.54
CA MET A 12 -18.68 -4.50 -5.17
C MET A 12 -19.61 -5.58 -4.62
N GLY A 13 -20.46 -6.15 -5.49
CA GLY A 13 -21.44 -7.16 -5.11
C GLY A 13 -20.81 -8.40 -4.45
N PRO A 14 -21.59 -9.21 -3.71
CA PRO A 14 -21.09 -10.33 -2.92
C PRO A 14 -20.45 -11.46 -3.73
N ALA A 15 -20.61 -11.45 -5.07
CA ALA A 15 -20.05 -12.44 -5.98
C ALA A 15 -18.67 -12.06 -6.54
N LEU A 16 -18.16 -10.85 -6.28
CA LEU A 16 -16.87 -10.40 -6.81
C LEU A 16 -15.71 -11.04 -6.04
N ASP A 17 -14.95 -11.90 -6.72
CA ASP A 17 -13.71 -12.47 -6.21
C ASP A 17 -12.51 -11.69 -6.78
N TYR A 18 -12.01 -10.72 -6.01
CA TYR A 18 -10.91 -9.86 -6.44
C TYR A 18 -9.64 -10.65 -6.79
N ALA A 19 -9.40 -11.81 -6.17
CA ALA A 19 -8.21 -12.62 -6.47
C ALA A 19 -8.28 -13.19 -7.89
N LYS A 20 -9.44 -13.71 -8.29
CA LYS A 20 -9.66 -14.23 -9.65
C LYS A 20 -9.61 -13.13 -10.71
N GLU A 21 -10.20 -11.98 -10.43
CA GLU A 21 -10.14 -10.83 -11.36
C GLU A 21 -8.70 -10.33 -11.53
N PHE A 22 -7.91 -10.30 -10.45
CA PHE A 22 -6.50 -9.92 -10.51
C PHE A 22 -5.65 -10.90 -11.32
N GLU A 23 -5.93 -12.20 -11.27
CA GLU A 23 -5.24 -13.21 -12.10
C GLU A 23 -5.55 -13.06 -13.59
N SER A 24 -6.74 -12.58 -13.93
CA SER A 24 -7.12 -12.30 -15.33
C SER A 24 -6.54 -11.00 -15.89
N LEU A 25 -5.93 -10.16 -15.03
CA LEU A 25 -5.41 -8.86 -15.41
C LEU A 25 -4.08 -8.98 -16.17
N ASP A 26 -3.99 -8.30 -17.32
CA ASP A 26 -2.73 -8.17 -18.04
C ASP A 26 -1.81 -7.14 -17.34
N LEU A 27 -0.92 -7.68 -16.50
CA LEU A 27 0.09 -6.90 -15.80
C LEU A 27 1.09 -6.22 -16.77
N THR A 28 1.33 -6.81 -17.94
CA THR A 28 2.27 -6.25 -18.92
C THR A 28 1.70 -4.99 -19.54
N ALA A 29 0.42 -5.04 -19.94
CA ALA A 29 -0.31 -3.86 -20.41
C ALA A 29 -0.38 -2.79 -19.32
N GLY A 30 -0.71 -3.16 -18.08
CA GLY A 30 -0.78 -2.22 -16.96
C GLY A 30 0.54 -1.51 -16.67
N ILE A 31 1.67 -2.23 -16.71
CA ILE A 31 3.00 -1.62 -16.54
C ILE A 31 3.33 -0.66 -17.67
N LYS A 32 2.99 -1.02 -18.92
CA LYS A 32 3.20 -0.16 -20.09
C LYS A 32 2.40 1.14 -19.97
N ASP A 33 1.14 1.05 -19.56
CA ASP A 33 0.28 2.21 -19.37
C ASP A 33 0.78 3.10 -18.22
N LEU A 34 1.29 2.50 -17.14
CA LEU A 34 1.94 3.25 -16.07
C LEU A 34 3.19 3.99 -16.57
N HIS A 35 4.00 3.37 -17.43
CA HIS A 35 5.16 4.03 -18.02
C HIS A 35 4.78 5.22 -18.90
N ALA A 36 3.72 5.09 -19.69
CA ALA A 36 3.18 6.19 -20.50
C ALA A 36 2.67 7.34 -19.61
N LEU A 37 1.88 7.02 -18.58
CA LEU A 37 1.33 8.00 -17.64
C LEU A 37 2.43 8.79 -16.92
N MET A 38 3.55 8.14 -16.59
CA MET A 38 4.64 8.82 -15.90
C MET A 38 5.29 9.93 -16.72
N THR A 39 5.10 9.96 -18.04
CA THR A 39 5.62 11.00 -18.95
C THR A 39 4.53 11.92 -19.51
N ASP A 40 3.26 11.64 -19.23
CA ASP A 40 2.11 12.42 -19.72
C ASP A 40 1.72 13.52 -18.74
N SER A 41 2.38 14.69 -18.87
CA SER A 41 2.18 15.82 -17.96
C SER A 41 0.79 16.45 -18.11
N GLN A 42 0.05 16.48 -17.00
CA GLN A 42 -1.26 17.11 -16.91
C GLN A 42 -1.15 18.61 -16.55
N GLU A 43 -2.00 19.44 -17.14
CA GLU A 43 -1.99 20.91 -16.96
C GLU A 43 -2.26 21.33 -15.51
N TRP A 44 -3.15 20.63 -14.82
CA TRP A 44 -3.55 20.93 -13.44
C TRP A 44 -2.52 20.48 -12.39
N TRP A 45 -1.55 19.66 -12.77
CA TRP A 45 -0.44 19.26 -11.90
C TRP A 45 0.80 18.90 -12.74
N PRO A 46 1.62 19.89 -13.15
CA PRO A 46 2.73 19.66 -14.07
C PRO A 46 3.73 18.62 -13.54
N ALA A 47 4.29 17.82 -14.43
CA ALA A 47 5.35 16.88 -14.08
C ALA A 47 6.66 17.63 -13.83
N ASP A 48 7.22 17.47 -12.62
CA ASP A 48 8.57 17.94 -12.33
C ASP A 48 9.56 17.26 -13.28
N PHE A 49 10.36 18.05 -14.00
CA PHE A 49 11.31 17.57 -15.03
C PHE A 49 10.69 16.74 -16.17
N GLY A 50 9.38 16.86 -16.40
CA GLY A 50 8.67 16.09 -17.42
C GLY A 50 8.45 14.62 -17.07
N HIS A 51 8.65 14.22 -15.80
CA HIS A 51 8.47 12.82 -15.37
C HIS A 51 7.94 12.68 -13.93
N TYR A 52 6.78 12.06 -13.75
CA TYR A 52 6.16 11.83 -12.43
C TYR A 52 6.83 10.74 -11.56
N GLY A 53 7.97 10.19 -11.99
CA GLY A 53 8.63 9.09 -11.28
C GLY A 53 8.91 9.40 -9.80
N GLY A 54 9.41 10.61 -9.51
CA GLY A 54 9.69 11.03 -8.13
C GLY A 54 8.44 11.11 -7.24
N LEU A 55 7.32 11.58 -7.79
CA LEU A 55 6.05 11.68 -7.08
C LEU A 55 5.50 10.28 -6.75
N MET A 56 5.52 9.35 -7.71
CA MET A 56 5.03 7.98 -7.53
C MET A 56 5.86 7.20 -6.51
N ILE A 57 7.19 7.33 -6.54
CA ILE A 57 8.08 6.71 -5.56
C ILE A 57 7.77 7.22 -4.14
N ARG A 58 7.58 8.54 -4.00
CA ARG A 58 7.21 9.14 -2.71
C ARG A 58 5.86 8.61 -2.23
N MET A 59 4.85 8.55 -3.09
CA MET A 59 3.52 8.05 -2.76
C MET A 59 3.54 6.57 -2.33
N ALA A 60 4.30 5.72 -3.04
CA ALA A 60 4.50 4.32 -2.67
C ALA A 60 5.17 4.18 -1.29
N TRP A 61 6.23 4.94 -1.03
CA TRP A 61 6.92 4.97 0.27
C TRP A 61 5.99 5.40 1.41
N HIS A 62 5.20 6.47 1.21
CA HIS A 62 4.25 6.95 2.21
C HIS A 62 3.12 5.94 2.47
N SER A 63 2.65 5.25 1.44
CA SER A 63 1.63 4.20 1.55
C SER A 63 2.14 2.97 2.31
N ALA A 64 3.36 2.51 2.02
CA ALA A 64 3.97 1.34 2.66
C ALA A 64 4.42 1.59 4.10
N ARG A 65 4.70 2.85 4.48
CA ARG A 65 5.21 3.22 5.80
C ARG A 65 4.33 2.74 6.95
N ARG A 66 3.01 2.64 6.74
CA ARG A 66 2.06 2.18 7.76
C ARG A 66 2.31 0.74 8.22
N ARG A 67 2.85 -0.12 7.34
CA ARG A 67 3.12 -1.54 7.64
C ARG A 67 4.51 -1.78 8.25
N SER A 68 5.51 -1.00 7.83
CA SER A 68 6.91 -1.15 8.27
C SER A 68 7.19 -0.54 9.66
N TRP A 69 6.67 0.66 9.97
CA TRP A 69 6.95 1.35 11.24
C TRP A 69 6.36 0.65 12.48
N ARG A 70 5.21 -0.02 12.35
CA ARG A 70 4.51 -0.64 13.49
C ARG A 70 5.14 -1.96 13.99
N GLY A 71 5.95 -2.62 13.16
CA GLY A 71 6.56 -3.93 13.48
C GLY A 71 7.95 -3.83 14.13
N VAL A 72 8.77 -2.87 13.71
CA VAL A 72 10.16 -2.72 14.20
C VAL A 72 10.24 -2.30 15.68
N TRP A 73 9.41 -1.36 16.12
CA TRP A 73 9.48 -0.85 17.50
C TRP A 73 8.86 -1.78 18.55
N ARG A 74 8.01 -2.72 18.15
CA ARG A 74 7.33 -3.63 19.09
C ARG A 74 8.15 -4.88 19.44
N SER A 75 9.21 -5.17 18.68
CA SER A 75 10.15 -6.26 18.98
C SER A 75 11.40 -5.80 19.76
N ALA A 76 11.64 -4.49 19.83
CA ALA A 76 12.79 -3.90 20.54
C ALA A 76 12.44 -3.32 21.93
N GLY A 77 11.15 -3.19 22.26
CA GLY A 77 10.67 -2.57 23.49
C GLY A 77 9.93 -3.54 24.41
N GLY A 78 10.67 -4.34 25.17
CA GLY A 78 10.19 -4.85 26.46
C GLY A 78 9.88 -6.34 26.56
N SER A 79 10.87 -7.08 27.07
CA SER A 79 10.64 -8.14 28.06
C SER A 79 11.94 -8.47 28.81
N GLY A 80 12.45 -7.49 29.56
CA GLY A 80 13.39 -7.72 30.66
C GLY A 80 12.63 -8.27 31.86
N ARG A 81 12.24 -9.54 31.83
CA ARG A 81 11.65 -10.22 33.00
C ARG A 81 12.78 -10.91 33.76
N ARG A 82 13.10 -10.33 34.92
CA ARG A 82 13.96 -10.88 35.98
C ARG A 82 13.79 -12.38 36.15
N LEU A 83 14.90 -13.11 36.17
CA LEU A 83 15.02 -14.36 36.94
C LEU A 83 16.05 -14.11 38.05
N ARG A 84 15.56 -14.04 39.28
CA ARG A 84 16.33 -13.99 40.52
C ARG A 84 16.13 -15.34 41.21
N GLY A 85 17.22 -16.02 41.55
CA GLY A 85 17.27 -17.05 42.60
C GLY A 85 17.24 -18.51 42.11
N GLY A 86 18.31 -19.26 42.43
CA GLY A 86 18.35 -20.72 42.32
C GLY A 86 19.75 -21.32 42.28
N ALA A 87 20.58 -21.05 43.30
CA ALA A 87 21.72 -21.89 43.70
C ALA A 87 21.86 -21.78 45.23
#